data_AF-A0A2N9K8X4-F1
#
_entry.id   AF-A0A2N9K8X4-F1
#
_cell.length_a   1.000
_cell.length_b   1.000
_cell.length_c   1.000
_cell.angle_alpha   90.00
_cell.angle_beta   90.00
_cell.angle_gamma   90.00
#
_symmetry.space_group_name_H-M   'P 1'
#
loop_
_entity.id
_entity.type
_entity.pdbx_description
1 polymer ?
#
loop_
_entity_poly.entity_id
_entity_poly.type
_entity_poly.pdbx_seq_one_letter_code
_entity_poly.pdbx_strand_id
1 'polypeptide(L)'
;MSEQVNTNGGLVLVSSPMDKKVLGITNVTRQRDIPVCPDLVIAHPRMNLYIQENLRINNIYRQYTDDAHLLPYSIDESILFNNSVFITKGTFNSYILL
;
A
#
# COMPACT_ATOMS: atom_id res chain seq x y z
N MET A 1 6.05 -5.62 13.25
CA MET A 1 6.16 -7.08 13.07
C MET A 1 4.92 -7.73 13.66
N SER A 2 3.89 -8.02 12.84
CA SER A 2 2.89 -9.01 13.23
C SER A 2 3.47 -10.39 12.93
N GLU A 3 4.51 -10.76 13.66
CA GLU A 3 5.06 -12.11 13.58
C GLU A 3 4.13 -13.01 14.38
N GLN A 4 3.15 -13.58 13.68
CA GLN A 4 2.45 -14.74 14.22
C GLN A 4 3.42 -15.92 14.22
N VAL A 5 3.47 -16.64 15.34
CA VAL A 5 4.42 -17.73 15.65
C VAL A 5 4.36 -18.91 14.65
N ASN A 6 3.46 -18.88 13.66
CA ASN A 6 3.18 -19.99 12.75
C ASN A 6 3.23 -19.65 11.25
N THR A 7 3.74 -18.48 10.86
CA THR A 7 4.02 -18.16 9.45
C THR A 7 5.50 -18.32 9.18
N ASN A 8 5.89 -19.36 8.43
CA ASN A 8 7.24 -19.64 7.92
C ASN A 8 7.86 -18.45 7.15
N GLY A 9 8.17 -17.34 7.83
CA GLY A 9 8.65 -16.07 7.26
C GLY A 9 7.56 -15.02 7.04
N GLY A 10 7.99 -13.76 6.85
CA GLY A 10 7.13 -12.62 6.55
C GLY A 10 6.43 -12.71 5.20
N LEU A 11 5.45 -11.83 4.98
CA LEU A 11 4.66 -11.76 3.75
C LEU A 11 4.87 -10.41 3.09
N VAL A 12 5.22 -10.40 1.80
CA VAL A 12 5.29 -9.16 1.03
C VAL A 12 3.89 -8.63 0.82
N LEU A 13 3.57 -7.51 1.46
CA LEU A 13 2.30 -6.82 1.31
C LEU A 13 2.27 -6.08 -0.04
N VAL A 14 3.35 -5.36 -0.35
CA VAL A 14 3.49 -4.58 -1.58
C VAL A 14 4.96 -4.57 -2.02
N SER A 15 5.18 -4.65 -3.34
CA SER A 15 6.49 -4.44 -3.97
C SER A 15 6.43 -3.42 -5.11
N SER A 16 7.57 -2.77 -5.37
CA SER A 16 7.70 -1.78 -6.45
C SER A 16 7.47 -2.42 -7.83
N PRO A 17 6.90 -1.71 -8.81
CA PRO A 17 6.76 -2.21 -10.17
C PRO A 17 8.08 -2.70 -10.80
N MET A 18 9.21 -2.09 -10.42
CA MET A 18 10.53 -2.50 -10.93
C MET A 18 10.97 -3.82 -10.30
N ASP A 19 10.80 -3.99 -8.99
CA ASP A 19 11.15 -5.23 -8.28
C ASP A 19 10.38 -6.41 -8.84
N LYS A 20 9.08 -6.22 -9.14
CA LYS A 20 8.24 -7.25 -9.79
C LYS A 20 8.78 -7.66 -11.15
N LYS A 21 9.28 -6.71 -11.94
CA LYS A 21 9.83 -6.97 -13.28
C LYS A 21 11.19 -7.66 -13.23
N VAL A 22 12.08 -7.23 -12.35
CA VAL A 22 13.46 -7.71 -12.26
C VAL A 22 13.54 -9.03 -11.50
N LEU A 23 12.82 -9.15 -10.39
CA LEU A 23 12.91 -10.30 -9.47
C LEU A 23 11.79 -11.32 -9.69
N GLY A 24 10.81 -11.02 -10.56
CA GLY A 24 9.66 -11.91 -10.82
C GLY A 24 8.73 -12.09 -9.62
N ILE A 25 8.87 -11.26 -8.58
CA ILE A 25 8.03 -11.33 -7.37
C ILE A 25 6.66 -10.69 -7.62
N THR A 26 5.65 -11.14 -6.89
CA THR A 26 4.31 -10.55 -6.89
C THR A 26 3.96 -10.01 -5.50
N ASN A 27 2.86 -9.26 -5.39
CA ASN A 27 2.29 -9.01 -4.07
C ASN A 27 1.88 -10.35 -3.45
N VAL A 28 1.93 -10.47 -2.13
CA VAL A 28 1.62 -11.72 -1.39
C VAL A 28 2.69 -12.81 -1.57
N THR A 29 3.89 -12.45 -2.06
CA THR A 29 5.04 -13.37 -2.06
C THR A 29 5.55 -13.60 -0.64
N ARG A 30 5.94 -14.84 -0.30
CA ARG A 30 6.56 -15.14 0.98
C ARG A 30 7.99 -14.61 1.00
N GLN A 31 8.43 -14.07 2.12
CA GLN A 31 9.78 -13.53 2.28
C GLN A 31 10.89 -14.55 1.93
N ARG A 32 10.69 -15.82 2.27
CA ARG A 32 11.63 -16.91 1.98
C ARG A 32 11.80 -17.21 0.49
N ASP A 33 10.80 -16.85 -0.33
CA ASP A 33 10.80 -17.10 -1.77
C ASP A 33 11.39 -15.91 -2.55
N ILE A 34 11.83 -14.86 -1.84
CA ILE A 34 12.46 -13.67 -2.43
C ILE A 34 13.96 -13.96 -2.63
N PRO A 35 14.51 -13.71 -3.85
CA PRO A 35 15.95 -13.83 -4.08
C PRO A 35 16.73 -12.80 -3.25
N VAL A 36 17.86 -13.21 -2.70
CA VAL A 36 18.76 -12.29 -1.97
C VAL A 36 19.46 -11.39 -3.00
N CYS A 37 19.11 -10.12 -3.00
CA CYS A 37 19.71 -9.11 -3.88
C CYS A 37 20.24 -7.94 -3.04
N PRO A 38 21.49 -7.48 -3.24
CA PRO A 38 22.07 -6.38 -2.46
C PRO A 38 21.29 -5.07 -2.58
N ASP A 39 20.69 -4.83 -3.75
CA ASP A 39 19.95 -3.60 -4.05
C ASP A 39 18.50 -3.63 -3.54
N LEU A 40 18.03 -4.78 -3.03
CA LEU A 40 16.67 -4.95 -2.57
C LEU A 40 16.51 -4.44 -1.14
N VAL A 41 15.80 -3.33 -1.00
CA VAL A 41 15.48 -2.78 0.31
C VAL A 41 14.14 -3.32 0.82
N ILE A 42 14.23 -4.07 1.91
CA ILE A 42 13.09 -4.58 2.66
C ILE A 42 12.80 -3.61 3.81
N ALA A 43 11.57 -3.10 3.84
CA ALA A 43 11.12 -2.18 4.89
C ALA A 43 9.99 -2.80 5.72
N HIS A 44 10.05 -2.57 7.03
CA HIS A 44 8.98 -2.97 7.95
C HIS A 44 7.72 -2.10 7.76
N PRO A 45 6.53 -2.61 8.11
CA PRO A 45 5.29 -1.92 7.86
C PRO A 45 5.11 -0.80 8.88
N ARG A 46 4.92 0.43 8.40
CA ARG A 46 4.76 1.63 9.24
C ARG A 46 3.30 2.11 9.25
N MET A 47 2.41 1.33 9.85
CA MET A 47 0.96 1.57 9.78
C MET A 47 0.52 2.98 10.20
N ASN A 48 1.12 3.54 11.26
CA ASN A 48 0.79 4.91 11.70
C ASN A 48 1.07 5.95 10.61
N LEU A 49 2.17 5.79 9.86
CA LEU A 49 2.52 6.69 8.76
C LEU A 49 1.50 6.58 7.62
N TYR A 50 1.08 5.37 7.26
CA TYR A 50 0.10 5.16 6.19
C TYR A 50 -1.27 5.73 6.57
N ILE A 51 -1.69 5.59 7.83
CA ILE A 51 -2.94 6.18 8.33
C ILE A 51 -2.85 7.71 8.29
N GLN A 52 -1.72 8.29 8.71
CA GLN A 52 -1.52 9.75 8.66
C GLN A 52 -1.61 10.28 7.22
N GLU A 53 -0.96 9.61 6.27
CA GLU A 53 -1.04 10.01 4.85
C GLU A 53 -2.44 9.80 4.26
N ASN A 54 -3.15 8.72 4.62
CA ASN A 54 -4.54 8.53 4.22
C ASN A 54 -5.44 9.68 4.70
N LEU A 55 -5.32 10.08 5.97
CA LEU A 55 -6.09 11.20 6.52
C LEU A 55 -5.75 12.52 5.80
N ARG A 56 -4.47 12.74 5.50
CA ARG A 56 -4.02 13.92 4.74
C ARG A 56 -4.63 13.96 3.34
N ILE A 57 -4.62 12.84 2.62
CA ILE A 57 -5.21 12.70 1.28
C ILE A 57 -6.72 12.91 1.34
N ASN A 58 -7.41 12.29 2.29
CA ASN A 58 -8.85 12.47 2.48
C ASN A 58 -9.23 13.92 2.81
N ASN A 59 -8.40 14.64 3.55
CA ASN A 59 -8.62 16.08 3.79
C ASN A 59 -8.47 16.92 2.50
N ILE A 60 -7.64 16.50 1.54
CA ILE A 60 -7.59 17.13 0.23
C ILE A 60 -8.87 16.83 -0.55
N TYR A 61 -9.38 15.60 -0.50
CA TYR A 61 -10.64 15.24 -1.17
C TYR A 61 -11.85 16.02 -0.66
N ARG A 62 -11.88 16.36 0.64
CA ARG A 62 -12.91 17.23 1.24
C ARG A 62 -12.95 18.65 0.67
N GLN A 63 -11.91 19.09 -0.06
CA GLN A 63 -11.93 20.37 -0.77
C GLN A 63 -12.75 20.30 -2.08
N TYR A 64 -13.00 19.10 -2.59
CA TYR A 64 -13.68 18.86 -3.88
C TYR A 64 -15.07 18.23 -3.74
N THR A 65 -15.38 17.64 -2.59
CA THR A 65 -16.67 17.01 -2.29
C THR A 65 -16.95 17.07 -0.79
N ASP A 66 -18.21 16.96 -0.39
CA ASP A 66 -18.64 16.88 1.00
C ASP A 66 -18.59 15.45 1.55
N ASP A 67 -18.70 15.34 2.87
CA ASP A 67 -18.54 14.08 3.60
C ASP A 67 -19.54 12.99 3.19
N ALA A 68 -20.73 13.37 2.70
CA ALA A 68 -21.73 12.41 2.22
C ALA A 68 -21.32 11.71 0.92
N HIS A 69 -20.42 12.32 0.14
CA HIS A 69 -20.01 11.86 -1.18
C HIS A 69 -18.53 11.43 -1.23
N LEU A 70 -17.81 11.56 -0.11
CA LEU A 70 -16.49 10.97 0.11
C LEU A 70 -16.63 9.66 0.89
N LEU A 71 -16.38 8.55 0.22
CA LEU A 71 -16.46 7.20 0.81
C LEU A 71 -15.06 6.56 0.85
N PRO A 72 -14.34 6.64 1.99
CA PRO A 72 -13.10 5.91 2.19
C PRO A 72 -13.39 4.40 2.23
N TYR A 73 -12.74 3.62 1.35
CA TYR A 73 -12.96 2.18 1.22
C TYR A 73 -11.78 1.36 1.75
N SER A 74 -10.55 1.82 1.52
CA SER A 74 -9.32 1.26 2.09
C SER A 74 -8.34 2.37 2.49
N ILE A 75 -7.16 2.01 2.98
CA ILE A 75 -6.10 2.96 3.35
C ILE A 75 -5.53 3.72 2.14
N ASP A 76 -5.69 3.21 0.94
CA ASP A 76 -5.18 3.76 -0.32
C ASP A 76 -6.26 4.00 -1.39
N GLU A 77 -7.53 3.70 -1.07
CA GLU A 77 -8.67 3.85 -1.97
C GLU A 77 -9.79 4.65 -1.31
N SER A 78 -10.24 5.70 -2.00
CA SER A 78 -11.41 6.49 -1.63
C SER A 78 -12.22 6.83 -2.87
N ILE A 79 -13.54 6.73 -2.75
CA ILE A 79 -14.49 6.95 -3.83
C ILE A 79 -15.12 8.32 -3.63
N LEU A 80 -15.05 9.15 -4.67
CA LEU A 80 -15.72 10.45 -4.71
C LEU A 80 -16.88 10.35 -5.70
N PHE A 81 -18.10 10.53 -5.21
CA PHE A 81 -19.32 10.36 -5.99
C PHE A 81 -20.09 11.69 -6.08
N ASN A 82 -19.67 12.58 -6.99
CA ASN A 82 -20.49 13.71 -7.42
C ASN A 82 -21.32 13.29 -8.66
N ASN A 83 -21.92 14.23 -9.41
CA ASN A 83 -22.48 14.00 -10.76
C ASN A 83 -21.49 13.38 -11.78
N SER A 84 -20.27 13.02 -11.35
CA SER A 84 -19.24 12.25 -12.05
C SER A 84 -18.46 11.42 -11.01
N VAL A 85 -18.16 10.16 -11.31
CA VAL A 85 -17.48 9.22 -10.39
C VAL A 85 -15.96 9.29 -10.59
N PHE A 86 -15.21 9.50 -9.51
CA PHE A 86 -13.75 9.44 -9.53
C PHE A 86 -13.24 8.40 -8.53
N ILE A 87 -12.42 7.47 -9.04
CA ILE A 87 -11.72 6.45 -8.24
C ILE A 87 -10.25 6.83 -8.18
N THR A 88 -9.74 7.00 -6.97
CA THR A 88 -8.31 7.27 -6.75
C THR A 88 -7.66 6.02 -6.17
N LYS A 89 -6.55 5.57 -6.79
CA LYS A 89 -5.66 4.56 -6.22
C LYS A 89 -4.31 5.19 -5.97
N GLY A 90 -3.86 5.19 -4.71
CA GLY A 90 -2.52 5.65 -4.34
C GLY A 90 -1.47 4.61 -4.71
N THR A 91 -0.53 4.93 -5.60
CA THR A 91 0.67 4.11 -5.83
C THR A 91 1.81 4.58 -4.94
N PHE A 92 2.16 3.79 -3.92
CA PHE A 92 3.37 4.03 -3.14
C PHE A 92 4.61 3.69 -3.98
N ASN A 93 5.50 4.66 -4.15
CA ASN A 93 6.75 4.49 -4.87
C ASN A 93 7.85 4.05 -3.89
N SER A 94 8.63 3.04 -4.29
CA SER A 94 9.78 2.42 -3.63
C SER A 94 9.53 1.66 -2.31
N TYR A 95 10.17 0.49 -2.21
CA TYR A 95 10.28 -0.45 -1.08
C TYR A 95 9.30 -1.63 -1.06
N ILE A 96 9.86 -2.82 -0.85
CA ILE A 96 9.09 -4.00 -0.47
C ILE A 96 8.67 -3.81 0.99
N LEU A 97 7.37 -3.73 1.20
CA LEU A 97 6.77 -3.74 2.53
C LEU A 97 6.49 -5.19 2.91
N LEU A 98 7.26 -5.69 3.88
CA LEU A 98 6.95 -6.92 4.63
C LEU A 98 6.14 -6.57 5.88
#